data_AF-A0A957NZI8-F1
#
_entry.id   AF-A0A957NZI8-F1
#
_cell.length_a   1.000
_cell.length_b   1.000
_cell.length_c   1.000
_cell.angle_alpha   90.00
_cell.angle_beta   90.00
_cell.angle_gamma   90.00
#
_symmetry.space_group_name_H-M   'P 1'
#
loop_
_entity.id
_entity.type
_entity.pdbx_description
1 polymer ?
#
loop_
_entity_poly.entity_id
_entity_poly.type
_entity_poly.pdbx_seq_one_letter_code
_entity_poly.pdbx_strand_id
1 'polypeptide(L)'
;MVNFIDLFSGFAINLLIAVLIVRGIYYPIKQDKNYVFTYIAFSTIIYFVMAFLSSAELSVGVGFGLFAIFSVLRYRTSTMSTREMTYLFIVIALPVMNSILMHDNAWLQLLAVNGAIVAVLFVLEHEWGFHYENAKSIRYDRVELITPESYPVMLADLRQRTGLPINRIEVGSINFLNDTADITVYYDEPQTAGLISREQMSLSDSHYAFSQ
;
A
#
# COMPACT_ATOMS: atom_id res chain seq x y z
N MET A 1 23.89 23.26 -5.51
CA MET A 1 22.59 22.99 -6.16
C MET A 1 22.76 21.84 -7.14
N VAL A 2 21.91 20.82 -7.05
CA VAL A 2 21.86 19.75 -8.05
C VAL A 2 21.38 20.35 -9.37
N ASN A 3 22.09 20.12 -10.47
CA ASN A 3 21.64 20.58 -11.77
C ASN A 3 20.33 19.87 -12.12
N PHE A 4 19.37 20.62 -12.66
CA PHE A 4 18.07 20.08 -13.07
C PHE A 4 18.24 18.89 -14.02
N ILE A 5 19.13 19.00 -15.01
CA ILE A 5 19.40 17.94 -15.99
C ILE A 5 20.00 16.69 -15.32
N ASP A 6 20.96 16.87 -14.42
CA ASP A 6 21.61 15.76 -13.71
C ASP A 6 20.61 15.03 -12.79
N LEU A 7 19.71 15.77 -12.13
CA LEU A 7 18.64 15.21 -11.30
C LEU A 7 17.68 14.34 -12.12
N PHE A 8 17.16 14.85 -13.23
CA PHE A 8 16.16 14.12 -14.02
C PHE A 8 16.77 12.99 -14.85
N SER A 9 18.01 13.13 -15.31
CA SER A 9 18.73 12.04 -15.99
C SER A 9 19.07 10.90 -15.02
N GLY A 10 19.57 11.22 -13.83
CA GLY A 10 19.81 10.24 -12.78
C GLY A 10 18.51 9.57 -12.32
N PHE A 11 17.42 10.33 -12.20
CA PHE A 11 16.09 9.81 -11.91
C PHE A 11 15.62 8.82 -12.99
N ALA A 12 15.75 9.18 -14.26
CA ALA A 12 15.34 8.32 -15.37
C ALA A 12 16.13 7.00 -15.40
N ILE A 13 17.44 7.04 -15.16
CA ILE A 13 18.28 5.84 -15.08
C ILE A 13 17.88 4.99 -13.87
N ASN A 14 17.71 5.61 -12.70
CA ASN A 14 17.27 4.92 -11.49
C ASN A 14 15.91 4.24 -11.68
N LEU A 15 14.95 4.97 -12.25
CA LEU A 15 13.61 4.44 -12.55
C LEU A 15 13.67 3.29 -13.55
N LEU A 16 14.47 3.41 -14.61
CA LEU A 16 14.64 2.36 -15.61
C LEU A 16 15.24 1.08 -15.00
N ILE A 17 16.29 1.21 -14.19
CA ILE A 17 16.89 0.06 -13.49
C ILE A 17 15.91 -0.54 -12.49
N ALA A 18 15.18 0.29 -11.72
CA ALA A 18 14.17 -0.18 -10.79
C ALA A 18 13.08 -0.98 -11.51
N VAL A 19 12.56 -0.48 -12.64
CA VAL A 19 11.58 -1.18 -13.47
C VAL A 19 12.15 -2.50 -14.00
N LEU A 20 13.40 -2.53 -14.48
CA LEU A 20 14.03 -3.76 -14.95
C LEU A 20 14.19 -4.80 -13.84
N ILE A 21 14.61 -4.41 -12.64
CA ILE A 21 14.75 -5.33 -11.51
C ILE A 21 13.38 -5.88 -11.09
N VAL A 22 12.41 -4.98 -10.92
CA VAL A 22 11.08 -5.38 -10.43
C VAL A 22 10.34 -6.21 -11.47
N ARG A 23 10.41 -5.85 -12.76
CA ARG A 23 9.71 -6.57 -13.83
C ARG A 23 10.45 -7.81 -14.31
N GLY A 24 11.78 -7.75 -14.39
CA GLY A 24 12.62 -8.83 -14.92
C GLY A 24 12.93 -9.92 -13.91
N ILE A 25 13.07 -9.58 -12.62
CA ILE A 25 13.48 -10.53 -11.58
C ILE A 25 12.34 -10.80 -10.60
N TYR A 26 11.74 -9.74 -10.03
CA TYR A 26 10.78 -9.91 -8.94
C TYR A 26 9.41 -10.44 -9.40
N TYR A 27 8.81 -9.80 -10.41
CA TYR A 27 7.49 -10.14 -10.92
C TYR A 27 7.33 -11.61 -11.35
N PRO A 28 8.27 -12.24 -12.09
CA PRO A 28 8.10 -13.64 -12.51
C PRO A 28 8.12 -14.64 -11.34
N ILE A 29 8.70 -14.27 -10.20
CA ILE A 29 8.88 -15.20 -9.07
C ILE A 29 7.71 -15.13 -8.09
N LYS A 30 7.32 -13.93 -7.65
CA LYS A 30 6.31 -13.77 -6.59
C LYS A 30 4.93 -13.33 -7.07
N GLN A 31 4.81 -12.76 -8.27
CA GLN A 31 3.56 -12.23 -8.89
C GLN A 31 2.68 -11.34 -7.98
N ASP A 32 3.15 -10.92 -6.81
CA ASP A 32 2.43 -10.03 -5.92
C ASP A 32 2.59 -8.58 -6.39
N LYS A 33 1.48 -8.06 -6.92
CA LYS A 33 1.39 -6.75 -7.55
C LYS A 33 1.52 -5.60 -6.54
N ASN A 34 1.20 -5.84 -5.27
CA ASN A 34 1.34 -4.82 -4.22
C ASN A 34 2.82 -4.45 -4.02
N TYR A 35 3.71 -5.44 -4.10
CA TYR A 35 5.14 -5.22 -3.97
C TYR A 35 5.76 -4.53 -5.18
N VAL A 36 5.24 -4.76 -6.40
CA VAL A 36 5.70 -4.03 -7.60
C VAL A 36 5.47 -2.54 -7.44
N PHE A 37 4.24 -2.14 -7.09
CA PHE A 37 3.90 -0.76 -6.76
C PHE A 37 4.85 -0.22 -5.68
N THR A 38 4.95 -0.94 -4.56
CA THR A 38 5.77 -0.55 -3.42
C THR A 38 7.22 -0.30 -3.81
N TYR A 39 7.86 -1.19 -4.57
CA TYR A 39 9.27 -1.07 -4.88
C TYR A 39 9.57 0.08 -5.84
N ILE A 40 8.75 0.30 -6.87
CA ILE A 40 8.96 1.41 -7.80
C ILE A 40 8.67 2.76 -7.10
N ALA A 41 7.59 2.81 -6.32
CA ALA A 41 7.24 4.01 -5.56
C ALA A 41 8.32 4.35 -4.52
N PHE A 42 8.81 3.37 -3.75
CA PHE A 42 9.92 3.57 -2.81
C PHE A 42 11.21 4.00 -3.51
N SER A 43 11.59 3.34 -4.60
CA SER A 43 12.80 3.71 -5.35
C SER A 43 12.73 5.17 -5.83
N THR A 44 11.56 5.59 -6.32
CA THR A 44 11.31 6.96 -6.79
C THR A 44 11.49 7.98 -5.68
N ILE A 45 10.79 7.79 -4.55
CA ILE A 45 10.84 8.77 -3.45
C ILE A 45 12.21 8.78 -2.77
N ILE A 46 12.86 7.62 -2.58
CA ILE A 46 14.19 7.54 -1.96
C ILE A 46 15.22 8.24 -2.83
N TYR A 47 15.16 8.07 -4.16
CA TYR A 47 16.06 8.77 -5.08
C TYR A 47 15.99 10.29 -4.87
N PHE A 48 14.78 10.87 -4.90
CA PHE A 48 14.62 12.31 -4.73
C PHE A 48 15.04 12.77 -3.32
N VAL A 49 14.64 12.05 -2.27
CA VAL A 49 15.07 12.35 -0.89
C VAL A 49 16.60 12.39 -0.83
N MET A 50 17.29 11.36 -1.33
CA MET A 50 18.75 11.29 -1.28
C MET A 50 19.43 12.38 -2.11
N ALA A 51 18.88 12.72 -3.29
CA ALA A 51 19.41 13.78 -4.13
C ALA A 51 19.43 15.14 -3.43
N PHE A 52 18.37 15.45 -2.66
CA PHE A 52 18.29 16.70 -1.89
C PHE A 52 18.98 16.65 -0.54
N LEU A 53 19.03 15.48 0.11
CA LEU A 53 19.83 15.27 1.33
C LEU A 53 21.32 15.49 1.08
N SER A 54 21.83 15.11 -0.10
CA SER A 54 23.24 15.28 -0.43
C SER A 54 23.67 16.74 -0.58
N SER A 55 22.72 17.65 -0.84
CA SER A 55 23.01 19.08 -1.05
C SER A 55 22.61 19.96 0.13
N ALA A 56 21.89 19.42 1.11
CA ALA A 56 21.36 20.17 2.25
C ALA A 56 22.19 19.90 3.51
N GLU A 57 22.55 20.96 4.23
CA GLU A 57 22.97 20.83 5.63
C GLU A 57 21.77 20.39 6.45
N LEU A 58 21.61 19.08 6.62
CA LEU A 58 20.44 18.55 7.31
C LEU A 58 20.48 18.99 8.76
N SER A 59 19.44 19.72 9.20
CA SER A 59 19.28 19.96 10.62
C SER A 59 19.07 18.63 11.31
N VAL A 60 19.75 18.44 12.45
CA VAL A 60 19.58 17.28 13.33
C VAL A 60 18.09 17.03 13.63
N GLY A 61 17.26 18.08 13.62
CA GLY A 61 15.81 18.01 13.79
C GLY A 61 15.05 17.23 12.72
N VAL A 62 15.50 17.21 11.46
CA VAL A 62 14.87 16.39 10.41
C VAL A 62 15.05 14.90 10.69
N GLY A 63 16.25 14.50 11.12
CA GLY A 63 16.54 13.12 11.52
C GLY A 63 15.69 12.68 12.72
N PHE A 64 15.56 13.55 13.74
CA PHE A 64 14.68 13.30 14.88
C PHE A 64 13.20 13.20 14.49
N GLY A 65 12.71 14.06 13.58
CA GLY A 65 11.34 14.01 13.08
C GLY A 65 11.03 12.70 12.35
N LEU A 66 11.92 12.26 11.47
CA LEU A 66 11.76 11.00 10.74
C LEU A 66 11.81 9.78 11.68
N PHE A 67 12.68 9.81 12.69
CA PHE A 67 12.75 8.76 13.71
C PHE A 67 11.49 8.69 14.59
N ALA A 68 10.93 9.85 14.99
CA ALA A 68 9.69 9.91 15.76
C ALA A 68 8.51 9.34 14.96
N ILE A 69 8.42 9.68 13.67
CA ILE A 69 7.39 9.15 12.78
C ILE A 69 7.54 7.62 12.66
N PHE A 70 8.73 7.10 12.35
CA PHE A 70 8.94 5.64 12.28
C PHE A 70 8.67 4.92 13.61
N SER A 71 8.94 5.57 14.74
CA SER A 71 8.63 5.03 16.06
C SER A 71 7.11 4.87 16.25
N VAL A 72 6.31 5.90 15.97
CA VAL A 72 4.83 5.82 16.02
C VAL A 72 4.30 4.79 15.03
N LEU A 73 4.87 4.76 13.82
CA LEU A 73 4.47 3.81 12.78
C LEU A 73 4.77 2.35 13.09
N ARG A 74 5.69 2.07 14.03
CA ARG A 74 6.00 0.73 14.52
C ARG A 74 4.99 0.23 15.56
N TYR A 75 4.28 1.13 16.24
CA TYR A 75 3.35 0.77 17.33
C TYR A 75 1.93 0.44 16.85
N ARG A 76 1.64 0.50 15.56
CA ARG A 76 0.31 0.15 15.04
C ARG A 76 0.14 -1.37 14.93
N THR A 77 -0.92 -1.86 15.56
CA THR A 77 -1.22 -3.29 15.79
C THR A 77 -1.94 -3.98 14.64
N SER A 78 -2.33 -3.25 13.58
CA SER A 78 -2.93 -3.82 12.37
C SER A 78 -1.85 -4.14 11.33
N THR A 79 -1.98 -5.31 10.69
CA THR A 79 -1.22 -5.68 9.51
C THR A 79 -1.63 -4.77 8.35
N MET A 80 -1.00 -3.60 8.23
CA MET A 80 -1.26 -2.69 7.12
C MET A 80 -0.74 -3.29 5.83
N SER A 81 -1.49 -3.12 4.74
CA SER A 81 -1.05 -3.57 3.43
C SER A 81 0.24 -2.86 3.02
N THR A 82 1.08 -3.53 2.24
CA THR A 82 2.37 -2.98 1.78
C THR A 82 2.19 -1.65 1.03
N ARG A 83 1.06 -1.50 0.32
CA ARG A 83 0.69 -0.26 -0.41
C ARG A 83 0.41 0.90 0.54
N GLU A 84 -0.39 0.69 1.60
CA GLU A 84 -0.70 1.75 2.58
C GLU A 84 0.55 2.26 3.28
N MET A 85 1.48 1.36 3.63
CA MET A 85 2.77 1.77 4.18
C MET A 85 3.59 2.61 3.20
N THR A 86 3.50 2.31 1.92
CA THR A 86 4.22 3.05 0.87
C THR A 86 3.64 4.45 0.70
N TYR A 87 2.31 4.59 0.61
CA TYR A 87 1.66 5.89 0.52
C TYR A 87 1.97 6.76 1.73
N LEU A 88 1.89 6.18 2.93
CA LEU A 88 2.24 6.86 4.16
C LEU A 88 3.69 7.36 4.14
N PHE A 89 4.65 6.53 3.72
CA PHE A 89 6.04 6.95 3.58
C PHE A 89 6.20 8.12 2.62
N ILE A 90 5.54 8.09 1.46
CA ILE A 90 5.60 9.16 0.46
C ILE A 90 5.06 10.47 1.04
N VAL A 91 3.91 10.42 1.73
CA VAL A 91 3.31 11.59 2.37
C VAL A 91 4.19 12.17 3.48
N ILE A 92 5.00 11.35 4.15
CA ILE A 92 5.98 11.80 5.15
C ILE A 92 7.23 12.40 4.49
N ALA A 93 7.71 11.80 3.40
CA ALA A 93 8.91 12.25 2.69
C ALA A 93 8.69 13.57 1.92
N LEU A 94 7.48 13.78 1.39
CA LEU A 94 7.13 14.97 0.60
C LEU A 94 7.37 16.30 1.34
N PRO A 95 6.89 16.52 2.57
CA PRO A 95 7.18 17.73 3.34
C PRO A 95 8.67 17.95 3.59
N VAL A 96 9.43 16.88 3.83
CA VAL A 96 10.88 16.96 4.07
C VAL A 96 11.57 17.47 2.81
N MET A 97 11.28 16.88 1.65
CA MET A 97 11.81 17.35 0.37
C MET A 97 11.37 18.78 0.04
N ASN A 98 10.08 19.07 0.18
CA ASN A 98 9.53 20.39 -0.14
C ASN A 98 10.14 21.48 0.74
N SER A 99 10.39 21.20 2.02
CA SER A 99 11.05 22.14 2.93
C SER A 99 12.47 22.50 2.46
N ILE A 100 13.22 21.54 1.92
CA ILE A 100 14.59 21.77 1.42
C ILE A 100 14.54 22.63 0.14
N LEU A 101 13.67 22.25 -0.81
CA LEU A 101 13.50 22.95 -2.09
C LEU A 101 12.97 24.39 -1.93
N MET A 102 12.11 24.63 -0.95
CA MET A 102 11.61 25.97 -0.62
C MET A 102 12.70 26.86 -0.03
N HIS A 103 13.62 26.30 0.77
CA HIS A 103 14.73 27.06 1.35
C HIS A 103 15.67 27.61 0.27
N ASP A 104 15.95 26.80 -0.77
CA ASP A 104 16.78 27.19 -1.90
C ASP A 104 16.05 28.06 -2.94
N ASN A 105 14.80 28.46 -2.66
CA ASN A 105 13.92 29.23 -3.55
C ASN A 105 13.75 28.60 -4.96
N ALA A 106 13.88 27.27 -5.05
CA ALA A 106 13.92 26.50 -6.29
C ALA A 106 12.52 26.06 -6.73
N TRP A 107 11.61 27.02 -6.93
CA TRP A 107 10.19 26.77 -7.24
C TRP A 107 9.96 25.87 -8.47
N LEU A 108 10.79 26.03 -9.52
CA LEU A 108 10.68 25.20 -10.73
C LEU A 108 11.06 23.74 -10.45
N GLN A 109 12.13 23.52 -9.67
CA GLN A 109 12.55 22.17 -9.28
C GLN A 109 11.51 21.52 -8.37
N LEU A 110 10.92 22.29 -7.45
CA LEU A 110 9.85 21.84 -6.57
C LEU A 110 8.65 21.34 -7.37
N LEU A 111 8.14 22.14 -8.31
CA LEU A 111 7.00 21.75 -9.15
C LEU A 111 7.33 20.53 -10.02
N ALA A 112 8.52 20.49 -10.61
CA ALA A 112 8.94 19.38 -11.47
C ALA A 112 9.06 18.07 -10.69
N VAL A 113 9.62 18.10 -9.47
CA VAL A 113 9.78 16.90 -8.63
C VAL A 113 8.44 16.41 -8.09
N ASN A 114 7.60 17.30 -7.57
CA ASN A 114 6.25 16.91 -7.11
C ASN A 114 5.43 16.36 -8.29
N GLY A 115 5.50 17.01 -9.45
CA GLY A 115 4.87 16.54 -10.68
C GLY A 115 5.37 15.17 -11.11
N ALA A 116 6.68 14.91 -11.05
CA ALA A 116 7.27 13.61 -11.39
C ALA A 116 6.81 12.51 -10.43
N ILE A 117 6.76 12.77 -9.12
CA ILE A 117 6.26 11.81 -8.12
C ILE A 117 4.80 11.46 -8.40
N VAL A 118 3.95 12.48 -8.61
CA VAL A 118 2.53 12.27 -8.92
C VAL A 118 2.38 11.52 -10.23
N ALA A 119 3.16 11.86 -11.27
CA ALA A 119 3.11 11.18 -12.55
C ALA A 119 3.49 9.70 -12.43
N VAL A 120 4.56 9.37 -11.69
CA VAL A 120 4.94 7.96 -11.47
C VAL A 120 3.86 7.22 -10.69
N LEU A 121 3.32 7.81 -9.62
CA LEU A 121 2.25 7.17 -8.84
C LEU A 121 0.99 6.98 -9.68
N PHE A 122 0.63 7.97 -10.49
CA PHE A 122 -0.52 7.89 -11.39
C PHE A 122 -0.32 6.82 -12.46
N VAL A 123 0.85 6.74 -13.10
CA VAL A 123 1.17 5.68 -14.07
C VAL A 123 1.16 4.31 -13.38
N LEU A 124 1.75 4.20 -12.20
CA LEU A 124 1.76 2.97 -11.42
C LEU A 124 0.35 2.52 -11.02
N GLU A 125 -0.59 3.45 -10.79
CA GLU A 125 -1.98 3.17 -10.43
C GLU A 125 -2.89 2.96 -11.67
N HIS A 126 -2.59 3.58 -12.82
CA HIS A 126 -3.44 3.55 -14.00
C HIS A 126 -3.03 2.49 -15.03
N GLU A 127 -1.74 2.34 -15.35
CA GLU A 127 -1.28 1.42 -16.40
C GLU A 127 -1.42 -0.06 -16.04
N TRP A 128 -1.73 -0.40 -14.79
CA TRP A 128 -1.79 -1.79 -14.34
C TRP A 128 -3.19 -2.37 -14.06
N GLY A 129 -4.27 -1.64 -14.40
CA GLY A 129 -5.63 -2.22 -14.47
C GLY A 129 -6.05 -2.97 -13.20
N PHE A 130 -5.89 -2.34 -12.04
CA PHE A 130 -6.12 -2.94 -10.75
C PHE A 130 -7.61 -3.18 -10.50
N HIS A 131 -8.05 -4.44 -10.55
CA HIS A 131 -9.18 -4.87 -9.75
C HIS A 131 -8.65 -5.20 -8.35
N TYR A 132 -9.09 -4.41 -7.39
CA TYR A 132 -8.67 -4.50 -6.01
C TYR A 132 -9.53 -5.53 -5.28
N GLU A 133 -9.06 -6.78 -5.27
CA GLU A 133 -9.67 -7.79 -4.42
C GLU A 133 -9.21 -7.57 -2.97
N ASN A 134 -10.13 -7.20 -2.09
CA ASN A 134 -9.91 -7.18 -0.65
C ASN A 134 -9.61 -8.59 -0.15
N ALA A 135 -8.59 -8.75 0.69
CA ALA A 135 -8.24 -10.04 1.29
C ALA A 135 -8.72 -10.10 2.75
N LYS A 136 -9.33 -11.22 3.15
CA LYS A 136 -9.70 -11.49 4.54
C LYS A 136 -9.20 -12.87 4.95
N SER A 137 -8.46 -12.94 6.04
CA SER A 137 -8.06 -14.21 6.65
C SER A 137 -9.18 -14.75 7.53
N ILE A 138 -9.55 -16.01 7.31
CA ILE A 138 -10.62 -16.72 8.00
C ILE A 138 -10.06 -18.05 8.47
N ARG A 139 -10.36 -18.42 9.71
CA ARG A 139 -10.10 -19.78 10.18
C ARG A 139 -11.27 -20.68 9.81
N TYR A 140 -11.00 -21.62 8.91
CA TYR A 140 -11.97 -22.53 8.35
C TYR A 140 -12.00 -23.85 9.12
N ASP A 141 -13.20 -24.38 9.34
CA ASP A 141 -13.51 -25.55 10.16
C ASP A 141 -13.77 -26.83 9.35
N ARG A 142 -13.81 -26.75 8.01
CA ARG A 142 -14.07 -27.91 7.14
C ARG A 142 -12.84 -28.25 6.30
N VAL A 143 -11.84 -28.87 6.94
CA VAL A 143 -10.58 -29.26 6.29
C VAL A 143 -10.77 -30.23 5.12
N GLU A 144 -11.82 -31.04 5.14
CA GLU A 144 -12.16 -31.98 4.05
C GLU A 144 -12.39 -31.28 2.69
N LEU A 145 -12.89 -30.05 2.70
CA LEU A 145 -13.24 -29.28 1.50
C LEU A 145 -12.05 -28.52 0.89
N ILE A 146 -10.86 -28.62 1.49
CA ILE A 146 -9.64 -27.94 1.04
C ILE A 146 -9.04 -28.62 -0.20
N THR A 147 -9.52 -29.81 -0.56
CA THR A 147 -9.07 -30.55 -1.75
C THR A 147 -9.37 -29.78 -3.05
N PRO A 148 -8.50 -29.87 -4.09
CA PRO A 148 -8.71 -29.17 -5.36
C PRO A 148 -10.06 -29.52 -6.03
N GLU A 149 -10.53 -30.75 -5.85
CA GLU A 149 -11.81 -31.23 -6.39
C GLU A 149 -13.02 -30.59 -5.70
N SER A 150 -12.89 -30.22 -4.43
CA SER A 150 -13.96 -29.63 -3.60
C SER A 150 -13.96 -28.10 -3.62
N TYR A 151 -13.06 -27.47 -4.39
CA TYR A 151 -12.96 -26.01 -4.50
C TYR A 151 -14.31 -25.31 -4.80
N PRO A 152 -15.18 -25.82 -5.69
CA PRO A 152 -16.48 -25.18 -5.95
C PRO A 152 -17.41 -25.18 -4.72
N VAL A 153 -17.32 -26.26 -3.91
CA VAL A 153 -18.13 -26.44 -2.70
C VAL A 153 -17.61 -25.54 -1.59
N MET A 154 -16.28 -25.47 -1.43
CA MET A 154 -15.63 -24.55 -0.48
C MET A 154 -15.97 -23.09 -0.80
N LEU A 155 -15.96 -22.70 -2.07
CA LEU A 155 -16.31 -21.36 -2.51
C LEU A 155 -17.77 -21.02 -2.19
N ALA A 156 -18.70 -21.94 -2.44
CA ALA A 156 -20.11 -21.74 -2.12
C ALA A 156 -20.34 -21.58 -0.62
N ASP A 157 -19.74 -22.44 0.20
CA ASP A 157 -19.86 -22.40 1.66
C ASP A 157 -19.28 -21.10 2.24
N LEU A 158 -18.11 -20.67 1.77
CA LEU A 158 -17.50 -19.42 2.23
C LEU A 158 -18.30 -18.19 1.80
N ARG A 159 -18.82 -18.15 0.57
CA ARG A 159 -19.72 -17.06 0.12
C ARG A 159 -20.99 -17.00 0.97
N GLN A 160 -21.58 -18.15 1.28
CA GLN A 160 -22.78 -18.23 2.12
C GLN A 160 -22.53 -17.76 3.55
N ARG A 161 -21.41 -18.19 4.17
CA ARG A 161 -21.09 -17.86 5.57
C ARG A 161 -20.61 -16.42 5.74
N THR A 162 -19.82 -15.91 4.79
CA THR A 162 -19.25 -14.56 4.89
C THR A 162 -20.16 -13.48 4.33
N GLY A 163 -21.11 -13.84 3.45
CA GLY A 163 -21.91 -12.89 2.69
C GLY A 163 -21.10 -12.06 1.68
N LEU A 164 -19.84 -12.41 1.44
CA LEU A 164 -18.94 -11.68 0.55
C LEU A 164 -18.92 -12.30 -0.86
N PRO A 165 -18.82 -11.50 -1.92
CA PRO A 165 -18.61 -11.99 -3.28
C PRO A 165 -17.14 -12.42 -3.45
N ILE A 166 -16.79 -13.59 -2.89
CA ILE A 166 -15.43 -14.13 -2.94
C ILE A 166 -15.07 -14.53 -4.37
N ASN A 167 -13.97 -14.03 -4.92
CA ASN A 167 -13.45 -14.33 -6.25
C ASN A 167 -12.38 -15.43 -6.21
N ARG A 168 -11.46 -15.37 -5.24
CA ARG A 168 -10.32 -16.29 -5.11
C ARG A 168 -10.15 -16.74 -3.67
N ILE A 169 -9.69 -17.98 -3.47
CA ILE A 169 -9.37 -18.54 -2.17
C ILE A 169 -7.94 -19.07 -2.21
N GLU A 170 -7.13 -18.67 -1.23
CA GLU A 170 -5.80 -19.23 -0.99
C GLU A 170 -5.80 -19.97 0.35
N VAL A 171 -5.33 -21.21 0.32
CA VAL A 171 -5.21 -22.05 1.51
C VAL A 171 -3.82 -21.83 2.10
N GLY A 172 -3.78 -21.39 3.36
CA GLY A 172 -2.56 -21.22 4.14
C GLY A 172 -2.22 -22.48 4.94
N SER A 173 -1.96 -22.32 6.24
CA SER A 173 -1.64 -23.41 7.15
C SER A 173 -2.85 -24.33 7.39
N ILE A 174 -2.64 -25.64 7.24
CA ILE A 174 -3.63 -26.66 7.57
C ILE A 174 -3.21 -27.33 8.88
N ASN A 175 -4.12 -27.37 9.85
CA ASN A 175 -3.97 -28.06 11.12
C ASN A 175 -4.94 -29.24 11.18
N PHE A 176 -4.43 -30.41 10.79
CA PHE A 176 -5.16 -31.68 10.82
C PHE A 176 -5.44 -32.21 12.23
N LEU A 177 -4.79 -31.69 13.28
CA LEU A 177 -5.08 -32.10 14.66
C LEU A 177 -6.36 -31.45 15.20
N ASN A 178 -6.63 -30.23 14.75
CA ASN A 178 -7.75 -29.41 15.21
C ASN A 178 -8.83 -29.24 14.13
N ASP A 179 -8.75 -29.98 13.03
CA ASP A 179 -9.62 -29.86 11.86
C ASP A 179 -9.86 -28.39 11.44
N THR A 180 -8.78 -27.60 11.43
CA THR A 180 -8.83 -26.19 11.04
C THR A 180 -7.81 -25.86 9.98
N ALA A 181 -8.12 -24.89 9.13
CA ALA A 181 -7.15 -24.29 8.22
C ALA A 181 -7.30 -22.78 8.18
N ASP A 182 -6.17 -22.10 8.04
CA ASP A 182 -6.16 -20.67 7.78
C ASP A 182 -6.30 -20.45 6.27
N ILE A 183 -7.39 -19.80 5.87
CA ILE A 183 -7.67 -19.48 4.48
C ILE A 183 -7.71 -17.97 4.29
N THR A 184 -7.22 -17.51 3.15
CA THR A 184 -7.32 -16.12 2.72
C THR A 184 -8.31 -16.03 1.57
N VAL A 185 -9.40 -15.30 1.77
CA VAL A 185 -10.41 -15.08 0.73
C VAL A 185 -10.24 -13.69 0.12
N TYR A 186 -10.27 -13.62 -1.20
CA TYR A 186 -10.16 -12.39 -1.98
C TYR A 186 -11.54 -12.05 -2.55
N TYR A 187 -12.04 -10.84 -2.34
CA TYR A 187 -13.37 -10.38 -2.76
C TYR A 187 -13.33 -8.93 -3.21
N ASP A 188 -14.13 -8.57 -4.21
CA ASP A 188 -14.34 -7.16 -4.52
C ASP A 188 -15.30 -6.55 -3.48
N GLU A 189 -15.05 -5.32 -3.07
CA GLU A 189 -15.88 -4.65 -2.07
C GLU A 189 -17.34 -4.57 -2.57
N PRO A 190 -18.32 -5.23 -1.93
CA PRO A 190 -19.70 -5.06 -2.32
C PRO A 190 -20.08 -3.61 -2.02
N GLN A 191 -20.46 -2.85 -3.05
CA GLN A 191 -20.83 -1.41 -2.98
C GLN A 191 -21.85 -1.09 -1.87
N THR A 192 -22.55 -2.10 -1.34
CA THR A 192 -23.54 -2.01 -0.26
C THR A 192 -22.94 -1.92 1.16
N ALA A 193 -21.70 -2.37 1.40
CA ALA A 193 -21.12 -2.39 2.76
C ALA A 193 -20.86 -0.99 3.32
N GLY A 194 -20.58 -0.01 2.46
CA GLY A 194 -20.44 1.41 2.85
C GLY A 194 -21.74 2.08 3.30
N LEU A 195 -22.92 1.49 3.00
CA LEU A 195 -24.22 2.01 3.43
C LEU A 195 -24.54 1.61 4.88
N ILE A 196 -24.22 0.38 5.27
CA ILE A 196 -24.51 -0.14 6.62
C ILE A 196 -23.63 0.54 7.68
N SER A 197 -22.34 0.78 7.38
CA SER A 197 -21.45 1.50 8.30
C SER A 197 -21.83 2.98 8.45
N ARG A 198 -22.40 3.62 7.41
CA ARG A 198 -22.89 5.00 7.49
C ARG A 198 -24.20 5.11 8.27
N GLU A 199 -25.12 4.16 8.12
CA GLU A 199 -26.35 4.12 8.91
C GLU A 199 -26.09 3.82 10.39
N GLN A 200 -25.19 2.88 10.72
CA GLN A 200 -24.86 2.58 12.12
C GLN A 200 -24.12 3.73 12.82
N MET A 201 -23.25 4.45 12.12
CA MET A 201 -22.58 5.64 12.66
C MET A 201 -23.56 6.82 12.83
N SER A 202 -24.49 7.00 11.88
CA SER A 202 -25.57 7.99 11.97
C SER A 202 -26.58 7.71 13.09
N LEU A 203 -26.87 6.45 13.38
CA LEU A 203 -27.83 6.07 14.44
C LEU A 203 -27.20 6.18 15.84
N SER A 204 -25.90 5.91 15.97
CA SER A 204 -25.17 6.11 17.23
C SER A 204 -25.11 7.59 17.63
N ASP A 205 -24.86 8.51 16.68
CA ASP A 205 -24.80 9.94 16.96
C ASP A 205 -26.17 10.55 17.29
N SER A 206 -27.25 9.99 16.74
CA SER A 206 -28.62 10.45 17.02
C SER A 206 -29.11 10.13 18.44
N HIS A 207 -28.55 9.10 19.09
CA HIS A 207 -28.91 8.72 20.46
C HIS A 207 -28.24 9.59 21.54
N TYR A 208 -27.16 10.30 21.21
CA TYR A 208 -26.50 11.23 22.14
C TYR A 208 -27.04 12.67 22.06
N ALA A 209 -27.80 13.02 21.02
CA ALA A 209 -28.35 14.37 20.83
C ALA A 209 -29.66 14.64 21.59
N PHE A 210 -30.31 13.63 22.18
CA PHE A 210 -31.58 13.76 22.90
C PHE A 210 -31.46 13.63 24.43
N SER A 211 -30.24 13.55 24.98
CA SER A 211 -30.01 13.42 26.43
C SER A 211 -29.28 14.62 27.05
N GLN A 212 -29.43 15.83 26.49
CA GLN A 212 -29.07 17.09 27.15
C GLN A 212 -30.26 18.06 27.12
#